data_AF-A0A2X3HK29-F1
#
_entry.id   AF-A0A2X3HK29-F1
#
_cell.length_a   1.000
_cell.length_b   1.000
_cell.length_c   1.000
_cell.angle_alpha   90.00
_cell.angle_beta   90.00
_cell.angle_gamma   90.00
#
_symmetry.space_group_name_H-M   'P 1'
#
loop_
_entity.id
_entity.type
_entity.pdbx_description
1 polymer ?
#
loop_
_entity_poly.entity_id
_entity_poly.type
_entity_poly.pdbx_seq_one_letter_code
_entity_poly.pdbx_strand_id
1 'polypeptide(L)'
;MTGNVPRGICLYTPDETQRHYLEELELHRGMQTQEPPKGELPITGVYSMGSTSSVGQSCSSDLDIWVCHQAWLDSEERQLLQRKCSLLESWAASLGVEVSFFLIDENRFRHNESGSLGGEDCGSTQHILLLDEFYRTAVRLAGKRILWNMVPCDEEEHYDDYVMGLYAQGVLTPNEWLDLGGLSSLSAEEYFGASLWQLYKSIDSPYKAVLKTLLLEAYSWEYPNNRLLAKDIKQRLHDGEIVSFGLDPYCMMLERVTTYLQAIEDETRLDLVRRCFYLKVCEKLSRERACVGWRREVVSQLVNAWGWDEKRLMMLDNRANWKIDEVRKAHNELLDAMMQSYRNLIRFARRNNLSVSASPQDIGVLTRKLYAAF
;
A
#
# COMPACT_ATOMS: atom_id res chain seq x y z
N MET A 1 24.32 16.31 13.17
CA MET A 1 23.30 16.43 14.24
C MET A 1 24.00 16.21 15.56
N THR A 2 24.05 17.21 16.43
CA THR A 2 24.53 17.10 17.82
C THR A 2 23.30 16.85 18.70
N GLY A 3 23.13 15.64 19.23
CA GLY A 3 21.98 15.25 20.03
C GLY A 3 21.79 13.72 20.07
N ASN A 4 21.09 13.23 21.09
CA ASN A 4 20.83 11.80 21.33
C ASN A 4 19.76 11.23 20.38
N VAL A 5 19.94 11.44 19.06
CA VAL A 5 18.96 11.00 18.05
C VAL A 5 18.85 9.47 18.09
N PRO A 6 17.63 8.90 18.18
CA PRO A 6 17.44 7.45 18.16
C PRO A 6 18.17 6.78 16.99
N ARG A 7 18.97 5.76 17.29
CA ARG A 7 19.78 5.01 16.32
C ARG A 7 19.86 3.53 16.67
N GLY A 8 20.01 2.71 15.64
CA GLY A 8 20.02 1.25 15.74
C GLY A 8 18.67 0.64 15.42
N ILE A 9 18.68 -0.45 14.64
CA ILE A 9 17.50 -1.21 14.22
C ILE A 9 17.62 -2.62 14.78
N CYS A 10 16.57 -3.12 15.44
CA CYS A 10 16.52 -4.49 15.97
C CYS A 10 16.90 -5.52 14.90
N LEU A 11 17.72 -6.51 15.27
CA LEU A 11 18.08 -7.65 14.40
C LEU A 11 18.66 -7.26 13.03
N TYR A 12 19.18 -6.04 12.87
CA TYR A 12 19.84 -5.62 11.64
C TYR A 12 21.33 -5.85 11.75
N THR A 13 21.89 -6.52 10.76
CA THR A 13 23.34 -6.63 10.57
C THR A 13 23.61 -6.43 9.08
N PRO A 14 24.39 -5.40 8.70
CA PRO A 14 24.65 -5.16 7.29
C PRO A 14 25.47 -6.30 6.70
N ASP A 15 25.14 -6.72 5.49
CA ASP A 15 25.94 -7.66 4.72
C ASP A 15 27.26 -7.02 4.24
N GLU A 16 28.10 -7.78 3.52
CA GLU A 16 29.38 -7.27 3.00
C GLU A 16 29.21 -6.11 2.01
N THR A 17 28.20 -6.18 1.14
CA THR A 17 27.93 -5.13 0.14
C THR A 17 27.42 -3.85 0.81
N GLN A 18 26.52 -3.99 1.77
CA GLN A 18 25.99 -2.88 2.56
C GLN A 18 27.08 -2.22 3.41
N ARG A 19 27.98 -3.01 4.01
CA ARG A 19 29.13 -2.46 4.75
C ARG A 19 30.05 -1.65 3.87
N HIS A 20 30.43 -2.17 2.71
CA HIS A 20 31.26 -1.43 1.75
C HIS A 20 30.61 -0.09 1.35
N TYR A 21 29.31 -0.10 1.05
CA TYR A 21 28.59 1.12 0.70
C TYR A 21 28.55 2.15 1.85
N LEU A 22 28.39 1.68 3.10
CA LEU A 22 28.43 2.54 4.28
C LEU A 22 29.82 3.14 4.49
N GLU A 23 30.89 2.35 4.34
CA GLU A 23 32.27 2.81 4.47
C GLU A 23 32.61 3.88 3.42
N GLU A 24 32.21 3.70 2.16
CA GLU A 24 32.38 4.71 1.10
C GLU A 24 31.64 6.01 1.45
N LEU A 25 30.39 5.92 1.92
CA LEU A 25 29.60 7.08 2.32
C LEU A 25 30.23 7.83 3.51
N GLU A 26 30.71 7.12 4.51
CA GLU A 26 31.39 7.69 5.68
C GLU A 26 32.70 8.38 5.28
N LEU A 27 33.50 7.74 4.42
CA LEU A 27 34.76 8.27 3.90
C LEU A 27 34.54 9.56 3.10
N HIS A 28 33.55 9.56 2.19
CA HIS A 28 33.17 10.74 1.41
C HIS A 28 32.70 11.91 2.29
N ARG A 29 32.10 11.63 3.45
CA ARG A 29 31.59 12.65 4.38
C ARG A 29 32.53 13.00 5.52
N GLY A 30 33.72 12.38 5.58
CA GLY A 30 34.70 12.58 6.65
C GLY A 30 34.16 12.19 8.04
N MET A 31 33.21 11.25 8.09
CA MET A 31 32.59 10.81 9.34
C MET A 31 33.40 9.63 9.92
N GLN A 32 33.58 9.61 11.24
CA GLN A 32 34.14 8.45 11.91
C GLN A 32 33.08 7.36 12.04
N THR A 33 33.45 6.12 11.72
CA THR A 33 32.61 4.94 11.93
C THR A 33 32.20 4.85 13.39
N GLN A 34 30.90 4.86 13.64
CA GLN A 34 30.37 4.80 15.00
C GLN A 34 30.18 3.34 15.41
N GLU A 35 30.57 2.98 16.64
CA GLU A 35 30.22 1.67 17.19
C GLU A 35 28.69 1.48 17.17
N PRO A 36 28.21 0.27 16.84
CA PRO A 36 26.79 -0.02 16.89
C PRO A 36 26.27 0.21 18.32
N PRO A 37 25.06 0.78 18.45
CA PRO A 37 24.43 0.99 19.75
C PRO A 37 24.32 -0.34 20.51
N LYS A 38 24.64 -0.31 21.81
CA LYS A 38 24.56 -1.46 22.73
C LYS A 38 23.22 -1.39 23.48
N GLY A 39 22.64 -2.56 23.77
CA GLY A 39 21.38 -2.67 24.52
C GLY A 39 20.15 -2.71 23.62
N GLU A 40 19.00 -2.34 24.18
CA GLU A 40 17.75 -2.27 23.43
C GLU A 40 17.80 -1.19 22.35
N LEU A 41 17.34 -1.55 21.15
CA LEU A 41 17.39 -0.66 20.00
C LEU A 41 16.04 0.04 19.81
N PRO A 42 16.04 1.35 19.51
CA PRO A 42 14.82 2.17 19.46
C PRO A 42 13.96 1.91 18.22
N ILE A 43 14.54 1.40 17.13
CA ILE A 43 13.81 1.11 15.88
C ILE A 43 13.57 -0.39 15.82
N THR A 44 12.30 -0.80 15.83
CA THR A 44 11.90 -2.22 15.80
C THR A 44 11.94 -2.80 14.40
N GLY A 45 11.69 -1.98 13.38
CA GLY A 45 11.91 -2.39 12.00
C GLY A 45 11.67 -1.28 10.98
N VAL A 46 12.13 -1.55 9.77
CA VAL A 46 11.99 -0.68 8.61
C VAL A 46 11.42 -1.50 7.46
N TYR A 47 10.29 -1.05 6.92
CA TYR A 47 9.54 -1.77 5.90
C TYR A 47 9.19 -0.82 4.78
N SER A 48 9.39 -1.23 3.54
CA SER A 48 8.72 -0.57 2.42
C SER A 48 7.34 -1.18 2.24
N MET A 49 6.37 -0.39 1.80
CA MET A 49 5.03 -0.87 1.47
C MET A 49 4.54 -0.32 0.13
N GLY A 50 3.29 -0.64 -0.23
CA GLY A 50 2.66 -0.15 -1.44
C GLY A 50 3.09 -0.94 -2.66
N SER A 51 3.70 -0.27 -3.65
CA SER A 51 4.04 -0.93 -4.92
C SER A 51 5.38 -1.67 -4.91
N THR A 52 6.22 -1.47 -3.88
CA THR A 52 7.56 -2.05 -3.80
C THR A 52 7.53 -3.59 -3.91
N SER A 53 8.42 -4.15 -4.74
CA SER A 53 8.52 -5.60 -5.01
C SER A 53 7.26 -6.23 -5.64
N SER A 54 6.35 -5.43 -6.19
CA SER A 54 5.20 -5.91 -6.98
C SER A 54 5.35 -5.58 -8.46
N VAL A 55 4.52 -6.20 -9.31
CA VAL A 55 4.35 -5.87 -10.72
C VAL A 55 3.94 -4.41 -10.90
N GLY A 56 3.31 -3.82 -9.89
CA GLY A 56 2.91 -2.42 -9.86
C GLY A 56 4.06 -1.43 -9.68
N GLN A 57 5.29 -1.85 -9.34
CA GLN A 57 6.44 -0.95 -9.17
C GLN A 57 6.97 -0.47 -10.53
N SER A 58 7.15 0.84 -10.67
CA SER A 58 7.78 1.47 -11.84
C SER A 58 8.90 2.42 -11.44
N CYS A 59 9.69 2.90 -12.41
CA CYS A 59 10.72 3.92 -12.19
C CYS A 59 10.17 5.29 -11.73
N SER A 60 8.85 5.47 -11.81
CA SER A 60 8.13 6.68 -11.38
C SER A 60 7.29 6.44 -10.13
N SER A 61 7.48 5.31 -9.45
CA SER A 61 6.75 5.00 -8.22
C SER A 61 7.48 5.58 -7.03
N ASP A 62 6.71 6.17 -6.13
CA ASP A 62 7.09 6.61 -4.81
C ASP A 62 7.47 5.41 -3.90
N LEU A 63 8.31 5.68 -2.90
CA LEU A 63 8.67 4.73 -1.86
C LEU A 63 8.05 5.13 -0.52
N ASP A 64 7.07 4.36 -0.07
CA ASP A 64 6.50 4.51 1.28
C ASP A 64 7.26 3.61 2.26
N ILE A 65 7.94 4.22 3.23
CA ILE A 65 8.78 3.52 4.21
C ILE A 65 8.20 3.70 5.62
N TRP A 66 7.80 2.61 6.25
CA TRP A 66 7.46 2.58 7.66
C TRP A 66 8.71 2.39 8.51
N VAL A 67 8.91 3.29 9.47
CA VAL A 67 9.93 3.20 10.51
C VAL A 67 9.20 2.89 11.81
N CYS A 68 9.11 1.60 12.12
CA CYS A 68 8.50 1.13 13.34
C CYS A 68 9.47 1.35 14.50
N HIS A 69 9.00 1.95 15.58
CA HIS A 69 9.81 2.28 16.75
C HIS A 69 9.18 1.77 18.04
N GLN A 70 10.01 1.67 19.07
CA GLN A 70 9.60 1.24 20.39
C GLN A 70 8.63 2.26 21.01
N ALA A 71 7.65 1.79 21.76
CA ALA A 71 6.66 2.67 22.40
C ALA A 71 7.26 3.55 23.51
N TRP A 72 8.40 3.16 24.07
CA TRP A 72 9.08 3.91 25.15
C TRP A 72 9.78 5.19 24.68
N LEU A 73 9.90 5.44 23.37
CA LEU A 73 10.46 6.70 22.88
C LEU A 73 9.60 7.88 23.35
N ASP A 74 10.22 8.90 23.92
CA ASP A 74 9.52 10.10 24.34
C ASP A 74 9.20 11.05 23.16
N SER A 75 8.50 12.15 23.44
CA SER A 75 8.10 13.13 22.41
C SER A 75 9.30 13.81 21.73
N GLU A 76 10.38 14.09 22.48
CA GLU A 76 11.57 14.74 21.94
C GLU A 76 12.34 13.78 21.03
N GLU A 77 12.52 12.53 21.46
CA GLU A 77 13.16 11.47 20.68
C GLU A 77 12.39 11.19 19.38
N ARG A 78 11.04 11.13 19.43
CA ARG A 78 10.19 10.98 18.24
C ARG A 78 10.36 12.17 17.29
N GLN A 79 10.43 13.41 17.79
CA GLN A 79 10.66 14.60 16.96
C GLN A 79 12.05 14.59 16.30
N LEU A 80 13.09 14.16 17.03
CA LEU A 80 14.44 14.01 16.48
C LEU A 80 14.49 12.93 15.40
N LEU A 81 13.81 11.80 15.61
CA LEU A 81 13.68 10.72 14.62
C LEU A 81 12.89 11.19 13.38
N GLN A 82 11.80 11.94 13.56
CA GLN A 82 11.04 12.52 12.46
C GLN A 82 11.90 13.51 11.65
N ARG A 83 12.65 14.37 12.33
CA ARG A 83 13.59 15.30 11.67
C ARG A 83 14.66 14.55 10.88
N LYS A 84 15.17 13.44 11.41
CA LYS A 84 16.12 12.57 10.68
C LYS A 84 15.47 12.01 9.41
N CYS A 85 14.23 11.54 9.49
CA CYS A 85 13.47 11.05 8.35
C CYS A 85 13.29 12.15 7.28
N SER A 86 12.88 13.36 7.65
CA SER A 86 12.72 14.46 6.68
C SER A 86 14.03 14.90 6.01
N LEU A 87 15.17 14.76 6.70
CA LEU A 87 16.48 14.96 6.07
C LEU A 87 16.83 13.86 5.07
N LEU A 88 16.43 12.61 5.34
CA LEU A 88 16.60 11.49 4.40
C LEU A 88 15.71 11.67 3.17
N GLU A 89 14.47 12.14 3.34
CA GLU A 89 13.57 12.49 2.23
C GLU A 89 14.19 13.57 1.35
N SER A 90 14.70 14.65 1.95
CA SER A 90 15.37 15.74 1.23
C SER A 90 16.61 15.26 0.48
N TRP A 91 17.39 14.36 1.10
CA TRP A 91 18.57 13.78 0.47
C TRP A 91 18.20 12.85 -0.69
N ALA A 92 17.20 11.98 -0.53
CA ALA A 92 16.71 11.12 -1.61
C ALA A 92 16.13 11.94 -2.79
N ALA A 93 15.39 13.00 -2.49
CA ALA A 93 14.88 13.92 -3.51
C ALA A 93 16.02 14.58 -4.31
N SER A 94 17.15 14.91 -3.67
CA SER A 94 18.35 15.42 -4.37
C SER A 94 18.97 14.42 -5.36
N LEU A 95 18.63 13.13 -5.22
CA LEU A 95 19.03 12.04 -6.12
C LEU A 95 17.91 11.68 -7.12
N GLY A 96 16.80 12.42 -7.13
CA GLY A 96 15.64 12.14 -7.99
C GLY A 96 14.77 10.98 -7.51
N VAL A 97 14.88 10.58 -6.24
CA VAL A 97 14.07 9.51 -5.63
C VAL A 97 13.03 10.13 -4.72
N GLU A 98 11.75 9.87 -5.00
CA GLU A 98 10.63 10.26 -4.15
C GLU A 98 10.40 9.18 -3.08
N VAL A 99 10.62 9.55 -1.81
CA VAL A 99 10.45 8.66 -0.65
C VAL A 99 9.72 9.41 0.46
N SER A 100 8.84 8.71 1.16
CA SER A 100 8.13 9.22 2.33
C SER A 100 8.33 8.26 3.50
N PHE A 101 8.75 8.79 4.64
CA PHE A 101 8.99 8.02 5.87
C PHE A 101 7.89 8.29 6.89
N PHE A 102 7.27 7.21 7.36
CA PHE A 102 6.19 7.24 8.34
C PHE A 102 6.66 6.60 9.65
N LEU A 103 6.64 7.35 10.75
CA LEU A 103 6.93 6.81 12.06
C LEU A 103 5.72 6.05 12.60
N ILE A 104 5.94 4.79 13.00
CA ILE A 104 4.90 3.90 13.49
C ILE A 104 5.28 3.43 14.90
N ASP A 105 4.50 3.82 15.89
CA ASP A 105 4.61 3.26 17.23
C ASP A 105 4.21 1.77 17.18
N GLU A 106 5.02 0.88 17.74
CA GLU A 106 4.76 -0.57 17.70
C GLU A 106 3.42 -0.96 18.34
N ASN A 107 2.89 -0.15 19.24
CA ASN A 107 1.62 -0.39 19.92
C ASN A 107 0.42 0.30 19.26
N ARG A 108 0.65 1.10 18.20
CA ARG A 108 -0.37 1.93 17.55
C ARG A 108 -1.60 1.14 17.12
N PHE A 109 -1.37 0.01 16.45
CA PHE A 109 -2.46 -0.77 15.85
C PHE A 109 -3.20 -1.66 16.85
N ARG A 110 -2.54 -2.04 17.95
CA ARG A 110 -3.12 -2.89 19.00
C ARG A 110 -4.11 -2.16 19.92
N HIS A 111 -3.96 -0.85 20.10
CA HIS A 111 -4.80 -0.08 21.03
C HIS A 111 -5.99 0.62 20.34
N ASN A 112 -6.25 0.37 19.05
CA ASN A 112 -7.23 1.13 18.24
C ASN A 112 -7.07 2.66 18.39
N GLU A 113 -5.84 3.12 18.68
CA GLU A 113 -5.55 4.54 18.83
C GLU A 113 -5.49 5.15 17.44
N SER A 114 -6.62 5.75 17.04
CA SER A 114 -6.78 6.53 15.82
C SER A 114 -5.97 7.83 15.91
N GLY A 115 -4.64 7.74 15.78
CA GLY A 115 -3.72 8.88 15.80
C GLY A 115 -3.49 9.48 14.41
N SER A 116 -3.31 10.80 14.33
CA SER A 116 -2.94 11.48 13.08
C SER A 116 -1.55 11.03 12.63
N LEU A 117 -1.44 10.48 11.42
CA LEU A 117 -0.18 10.56 10.66
C LEU A 117 0.06 12.04 10.33
N GLY A 118 1.31 12.46 10.21
CA GLY A 118 1.74 13.85 10.05
C GLY A 118 0.86 14.69 9.11
N GLY A 119 0.82 15.99 9.39
CA GLY A 119 -0.19 16.94 8.90
C GLY A 119 -0.42 16.91 7.38
N GLU A 120 -1.45 16.16 7.00
CA GLU A 120 -2.42 16.41 5.91
C GLU A 120 -3.42 15.24 5.76
N ASP A 121 -3.22 14.13 6.47
CA ASP A 121 -4.00 12.92 6.21
C ASP A 121 -4.99 12.52 7.32
N CYS A 122 -6.09 11.94 6.86
CA CYS A 122 -7.21 11.36 7.59
C CYS A 122 -6.81 10.14 8.46
N GLY A 123 -5.73 10.24 9.24
CA GLY A 123 -5.07 9.13 9.95
C GLY A 123 -5.93 8.38 10.97
N SER A 124 -7.14 8.88 11.28
CA SER A 124 -8.13 8.20 12.12
C SER A 124 -9.17 7.36 11.35
N THR A 125 -9.30 7.50 10.02
CA THR A 125 -10.39 6.89 9.23
C THR A 125 -9.96 5.80 8.24
N GLN A 126 -8.74 5.25 8.36
CA GLN A 126 -8.24 4.17 7.48
C GLN A 126 -7.39 3.12 8.23
N HIS A 127 -7.64 2.90 9.53
CA HIS A 127 -6.82 2.02 10.37
C HIS A 127 -6.66 0.60 9.83
N ILE A 128 -7.78 -0.10 9.61
CA ILE A 128 -7.83 -1.47 9.12
C ILE A 128 -7.39 -1.57 7.65
N LEU A 129 -7.75 -0.61 6.81
CA LEU A 129 -7.34 -0.62 5.40
C LEU A 129 -5.85 -0.34 5.21
N LEU A 130 -5.28 0.51 6.07
CA LEU A 130 -3.83 0.74 6.09
C LEU A 130 -3.09 -0.50 6.57
N LEU A 131 -3.61 -1.19 7.59
CA LEU A 131 -3.05 -2.43 8.09
C LEU A 131 -3.20 -3.59 7.07
N ASP A 132 -4.33 -3.66 6.35
CA ASP A 132 -4.53 -4.56 5.21
C ASP A 132 -3.48 -4.30 4.12
N GLU A 133 -3.27 -3.03 3.74
CA GLU A 133 -2.23 -2.66 2.78
C GLU A 133 -0.83 -3.01 3.28
N PHE A 134 -0.53 -2.78 4.55
CA PHE A 134 0.75 -3.16 5.14
C PHE A 134 0.96 -4.67 5.09
N TYR A 135 0.05 -5.48 5.64
CA TYR A 135 0.24 -6.94 5.67
C TYR A 135 0.32 -7.58 4.30
N ARG A 136 -0.37 -7.02 3.30
CA ARG A 136 -0.32 -7.56 1.94
C ARG A 136 0.89 -7.09 1.13
N THR A 137 1.52 -5.95 1.46
CA THR A 137 2.58 -5.34 0.61
C THR A 137 3.93 -5.14 1.30
N ALA A 138 4.01 -5.30 2.62
CA ALA A 138 5.22 -4.96 3.36
C ALA A 138 6.39 -5.84 2.95
N VAL A 139 7.47 -5.19 2.53
CA VAL A 139 8.78 -5.80 2.32
C VAL A 139 9.69 -5.34 3.44
N ARG A 140 10.15 -6.30 4.25
CA ARG A 140 11.04 -6.03 5.38
C ARG A 140 12.44 -5.67 4.87
N LEU A 141 12.85 -4.42 5.08
CA LEU A 141 14.20 -3.95 4.75
C LEU A 141 15.18 -4.25 5.90
N ALA A 142 14.74 -4.06 7.14
CA ALA A 142 15.48 -4.36 8.36
C ALA A 142 14.51 -4.54 9.54
N GLY A 143 14.93 -5.19 10.63
CA GLY A 143 14.08 -5.29 11.83
C GLY A 143 13.56 -6.67 12.18
N LYS A 144 12.67 -6.65 13.17
CA LYS A 144 11.81 -7.76 13.59
C LYS A 144 11.00 -8.32 12.40
N ARG A 145 10.53 -9.56 12.49
CA ARG A 145 9.64 -10.17 11.48
C ARG A 145 8.18 -9.81 11.76
N ILE A 146 7.32 -9.76 10.75
CA ILE A 146 5.88 -9.47 10.95
C ILE A 146 5.22 -10.70 11.58
N LEU A 147 4.63 -10.54 12.76
CA LEU A 147 4.03 -11.66 13.51
C LEU A 147 2.76 -12.20 12.86
N TRP A 148 1.96 -11.31 12.26
CA TRP A 148 0.62 -11.62 11.77
C TRP A 148 0.57 -12.81 10.78
N ASN A 149 1.65 -13.00 10.01
CA ASN A 149 1.81 -14.13 9.08
C ASN A 149 1.94 -15.51 9.77
N MET A 150 2.12 -15.56 11.09
CA MET A 150 2.23 -16.81 11.85
C MET A 150 0.87 -17.31 12.34
N VAL A 151 -0.17 -16.48 12.30
CA VAL A 151 -1.51 -16.79 12.81
C VAL A 151 -2.39 -17.27 11.65
N PRO A 152 -2.88 -18.52 11.66
CA PRO A 152 -3.81 -19.02 10.63
C PRO A 152 -5.05 -18.13 10.46
N CYS A 153 -5.62 -18.10 9.26
CA CYS A 153 -6.82 -17.28 9.00
C CYS A 153 -8.01 -17.66 9.89
N ASP A 154 -8.16 -18.94 10.25
CA ASP A 154 -9.25 -19.43 11.09
C ASP A 154 -9.12 -18.97 12.57
N GLU A 155 -7.92 -18.53 12.95
CA GLU A 155 -7.60 -18.05 14.31
C GLU A 155 -7.60 -16.51 14.39
N GLU A 156 -8.01 -15.81 13.32
CA GLU A 156 -7.99 -14.35 13.26
C GLU A 156 -8.89 -13.70 14.34
N GLU A 157 -10.04 -14.30 14.63
CA GLU A 157 -10.96 -13.81 15.67
C GLU A 157 -10.40 -14.01 17.09
N HIS A 158 -9.46 -14.95 17.25
CA HIS A 158 -8.79 -15.28 18.51
C HIS A 158 -7.29 -14.94 18.46
N TYR A 159 -6.92 -13.94 17.65
CA TYR A 159 -5.53 -13.61 17.33
C TYR A 159 -4.62 -13.53 18.57
N ASP A 160 -5.06 -12.77 19.59
CA ASP A 160 -4.26 -12.55 20.79
C ASP A 160 -4.08 -13.83 21.61
N ASP A 161 -5.15 -14.61 21.80
CA ASP A 161 -5.09 -15.88 22.54
C ASP A 161 -4.18 -16.89 21.82
N TYR A 162 -4.27 -16.95 20.48
CA TYR A 162 -3.41 -17.81 19.67
C TYR A 162 -1.94 -17.41 19.78
N VAL A 163 -1.63 -16.11 19.65
CA VAL A 163 -0.27 -15.57 19.81
C VAL A 163 0.29 -15.87 21.21
N MET A 164 -0.51 -15.66 22.27
CA MET A 164 -0.11 -15.99 23.64
C MET A 164 0.18 -17.49 23.79
N GLY A 165 -0.62 -18.35 23.17
CA GLY A 165 -0.38 -19.79 23.09
C GLY A 165 0.96 -20.13 22.44
N LEU A 166 1.29 -19.49 21.32
CA LEU A 166 2.57 -19.70 20.62
C LEU A 166 3.79 -19.28 21.47
N TYR A 167 3.69 -18.17 22.21
CA TYR A 167 4.74 -17.77 23.15
C TYR A 167 4.86 -18.75 24.33
N ALA A 168 3.75 -19.16 24.92
CA ALA A 168 3.74 -20.10 26.05
C ALA A 168 4.33 -21.47 25.67
N GLN A 169 4.16 -21.90 24.43
CA GLN A 169 4.73 -23.13 23.88
C GLN A 169 6.20 -22.98 23.44
N GLY A 170 6.75 -21.76 23.44
CA GLY A 170 8.11 -21.48 22.98
C GLY A 170 8.29 -21.56 21.45
N VAL A 171 7.20 -21.50 20.68
CA VAL A 171 7.24 -21.45 19.21
C VAL A 171 7.75 -20.10 18.73
N LEU A 172 7.36 -19.02 19.43
CA LEU A 172 7.82 -17.66 19.14
C LEU A 172 8.87 -17.23 20.16
N THR A 173 10.00 -16.73 19.66
CA THR A 173 10.99 -16.04 20.49
C THR A 173 10.52 -14.61 20.81
N PRO A 174 10.46 -14.21 22.10
CA PRO A 174 10.19 -12.82 22.46
C PRO A 174 11.17 -11.84 21.81
N ASN A 175 10.71 -10.62 21.52
CA ASN A 175 11.49 -9.54 20.90
C ASN A 175 11.96 -9.77 19.45
N GLU A 176 11.62 -10.88 18.80
CA GLU A 176 11.93 -11.12 17.37
C GLU A 176 10.85 -10.67 16.39
N TRP A 177 9.67 -10.30 16.92
CA TRP A 177 8.47 -10.06 16.13
C TRP A 177 7.90 -8.65 16.30
N LEU A 178 7.54 -8.03 15.18
CA LEU A 178 6.69 -6.85 15.13
C LEU A 178 5.24 -7.34 15.11
N ASP A 179 4.52 -7.02 16.16
CA ASP A 179 3.11 -7.39 16.30
C ASP A 179 2.23 -6.16 16.28
N LEU A 180 1.57 -5.93 15.14
CA LEU A 180 0.61 -4.85 14.96
C LEU A 180 -0.84 -5.30 15.23
N GLY A 181 -1.07 -6.54 15.71
CA GLY A 181 -2.39 -7.10 16.00
C GLY A 181 -3.02 -7.89 14.85
N GLY A 182 -4.27 -8.33 15.04
CA GLY A 182 -5.07 -8.97 14.00
C GLY A 182 -5.78 -7.97 13.09
N LEU A 183 -6.29 -8.45 11.95
CA LEU A 183 -7.21 -7.72 11.08
C LEU A 183 -8.66 -7.96 11.51
N SER A 184 -9.20 -7.01 12.28
CA SER A 184 -10.61 -6.99 12.65
C SER A 184 -11.52 -6.67 11.45
N SER A 185 -12.84 -6.68 11.68
CA SER A 185 -13.82 -6.25 10.67
C SER A 185 -13.64 -4.79 10.28
N LEU A 186 -13.77 -4.48 8.99
CA LEU A 186 -13.79 -3.12 8.48
C LEU A 186 -15.12 -2.45 8.86
N SER A 187 -15.11 -1.31 9.55
CA SER A 187 -16.34 -0.59 9.88
C SER A 187 -16.89 0.15 8.65
N ALA A 188 -18.20 0.42 8.66
CA ALA A 188 -18.84 1.19 7.59
C ALA A 188 -18.30 2.64 7.52
N GLU A 189 -17.97 3.25 8.67
CA GLU A 189 -17.37 4.58 8.76
C GLU A 189 -15.98 4.63 8.14
N GLU A 190 -15.12 3.66 8.46
CA GLU A 190 -13.76 3.57 7.93
C GLU A 190 -13.80 3.31 6.42
N TYR A 191 -14.64 2.36 5.99
CA TYR A 191 -14.88 2.12 4.57
C TYR A 191 -15.29 3.40 3.83
N PHE A 192 -16.23 4.17 4.41
CA PHE A 192 -16.74 5.39 3.80
C PHE A 192 -15.65 6.45 3.68
N GLY A 193 -14.89 6.68 4.76
CA GLY A 193 -13.77 7.63 4.78
C GLY A 193 -12.68 7.28 3.76
N ALA A 194 -12.27 6.00 3.70
CA ALA A 194 -11.28 5.52 2.76
C ALA A 194 -11.72 5.65 1.30
N SER A 195 -12.98 5.33 1.01
CA SER A 195 -13.54 5.44 -0.34
C SER A 195 -13.58 6.88 -0.82
N LEU A 196 -13.95 7.81 0.06
CA LEU A 196 -13.96 9.24 -0.25
C LEU A 196 -12.53 9.75 -0.52
N TRP A 197 -11.55 9.31 0.26
CA TRP A 197 -10.14 9.67 0.08
C TRP A 197 -9.58 9.19 -1.26
N GLN A 198 -9.85 7.94 -1.65
CA GLN A 198 -9.39 7.42 -2.95
C GLN A 198 -9.99 8.19 -4.13
N LEU A 199 -11.24 8.64 -4.01
CA LEU A 199 -11.85 9.53 -4.99
C LEU A 199 -11.12 10.88 -5.08
N TYR A 200 -10.66 11.47 -3.97
CA TYR A 200 -9.83 12.68 -4.01
C TYR A 200 -8.48 12.43 -4.69
N LYS A 201 -7.79 11.34 -4.35
CA LYS A 201 -6.48 10.99 -4.94
C LYS A 201 -6.55 10.65 -6.44
N SER A 202 -7.75 10.35 -6.96
CA SER A 202 -7.96 10.10 -8.39
C SER A 202 -7.64 11.28 -9.29
N ILE A 203 -7.63 12.50 -8.74
CA ILE A 203 -7.28 13.73 -9.45
C ILE A 203 -5.81 13.70 -9.89
N ASP A 204 -4.91 13.27 -9.01
CA ASP A 204 -3.47 13.29 -9.27
C ASP A 204 -2.98 12.00 -9.93
N SER A 205 -3.56 10.85 -9.56
CA SER A 205 -3.14 9.53 -10.05
C SER A 205 -4.33 8.65 -10.45
N PRO A 206 -4.95 8.91 -11.61
CA PRO A 206 -6.25 8.32 -11.96
C PRO A 206 -6.22 6.80 -12.09
N TYR A 207 -5.19 6.21 -12.71
CA TYR A 207 -5.15 4.77 -12.93
C TYR A 207 -4.94 3.97 -11.64
N LYS A 208 -4.07 4.44 -10.73
CA LYS A 208 -3.87 3.84 -9.39
C LYS A 208 -5.15 3.95 -8.58
N ALA A 209 -5.80 5.11 -8.64
CA ALA A 209 -7.03 5.37 -7.91
C ALA A 209 -8.19 4.51 -8.41
N VAL A 210 -8.38 4.29 -9.72
CA VAL A 210 -9.45 3.41 -10.23
C VAL A 210 -9.36 2.01 -9.61
N LEU A 211 -8.16 1.43 -9.59
CA LEU A 211 -7.93 0.11 -9.00
C LEU A 211 -8.31 0.07 -7.52
N LYS A 212 -7.83 1.05 -6.73
CA LYS A 212 -8.12 1.12 -5.29
C LYS A 212 -9.60 1.43 -5.01
N THR A 213 -10.22 2.31 -5.78
CA THR A 213 -11.65 2.66 -5.65
C THR A 213 -12.55 1.46 -5.96
N LEU A 214 -12.27 0.72 -7.04
CA LEU A 214 -13.04 -0.47 -7.38
C LEU A 214 -12.79 -1.63 -6.40
N LEU A 215 -11.59 -1.72 -5.80
CA LEU A 215 -11.33 -2.66 -4.71
C LEU A 215 -12.23 -2.36 -3.50
N LEU A 216 -12.35 -1.10 -3.11
CA LEU A 216 -13.26 -0.69 -2.05
C LEU A 216 -14.71 -1.02 -2.44
N GLU A 217 -15.11 -0.73 -3.68
CA GLU A 217 -16.45 -1.09 -4.15
C GLU A 217 -16.73 -2.60 -4.02
N ALA A 218 -15.76 -3.45 -4.38
CA ALA A 218 -15.84 -4.90 -4.18
C ALA A 218 -16.01 -5.28 -2.70
N TYR A 219 -15.25 -4.66 -1.79
CA TYR A 219 -15.43 -4.87 -0.35
C TYR A 219 -16.83 -4.46 0.13
N SER A 220 -17.38 -3.36 -0.39
CA SER A 220 -18.73 -2.91 -0.02
C SER A 220 -19.84 -3.84 -0.49
N TRP A 221 -19.59 -4.59 -1.57
CA TRP A 221 -20.53 -5.56 -2.11
C TRP A 221 -20.65 -6.79 -1.20
N GLU A 222 -19.57 -7.16 -0.51
CA GLU A 222 -19.50 -8.28 0.44
C GLU A 222 -19.86 -7.86 1.89
N TYR A 223 -20.02 -6.57 2.16
CA TYR A 223 -20.25 -6.05 3.51
C TYR A 223 -21.57 -6.59 4.12
N PRO A 224 -21.61 -6.95 5.43
CA PRO A 224 -20.55 -6.75 6.44
C PRO A 224 -19.49 -7.86 6.51
N ASN A 225 -19.63 -8.91 5.70
CA ASN A 225 -18.76 -10.09 5.76
C ASN A 225 -17.65 -10.01 4.70
N ASN A 226 -17.13 -8.81 4.46
CA ASN A 226 -16.10 -8.61 3.45
C ASN A 226 -14.81 -9.32 3.86
N ARG A 227 -14.15 -9.93 2.87
CA ARG A 227 -12.84 -10.54 3.09
C ARG A 227 -11.76 -9.63 2.52
N LEU A 228 -10.94 -9.05 3.39
CA LEU A 228 -9.81 -8.19 2.99
C LEU A 228 -8.71 -9.00 2.27
N LEU A 229 -8.04 -8.37 1.30
CA LEU A 229 -7.02 -9.02 0.46
C LEU A 229 -5.84 -9.59 1.25
N ALA A 230 -5.43 -8.96 2.34
CA ALA A 230 -4.37 -9.52 3.20
C ALA A 230 -4.75 -10.91 3.70
N LYS A 231 -6.01 -11.15 4.08
CA LYS A 231 -6.49 -12.47 4.52
C LYS A 231 -6.44 -13.50 3.38
N ASP A 232 -6.70 -13.09 2.14
CA ASP A 232 -6.53 -14.00 0.98
C ASP A 232 -5.06 -14.34 0.75
N ILE A 233 -4.18 -13.35 0.78
CA ILE A 233 -2.74 -13.54 0.63
C ILE A 233 -2.20 -14.48 1.70
N LYS A 234 -2.59 -14.25 2.96
CA LYS A 234 -2.23 -15.12 4.06
C LYS A 234 -2.75 -16.53 3.84
N GLN A 235 -4.00 -16.71 3.45
CA GLN A 235 -4.55 -18.04 3.17
C GLN A 235 -3.74 -18.77 2.09
N ARG A 236 -3.51 -18.14 0.94
CA ARG A 236 -2.69 -18.72 -0.14
C ARG A 236 -1.28 -19.07 0.32
N LEU A 237 -0.68 -18.23 1.17
CA LEU A 237 0.65 -18.49 1.75
C LEU A 237 0.64 -19.73 2.67
N HIS A 238 -0.36 -19.86 3.54
CA HIS A 238 -0.51 -21.00 4.46
C HIS A 238 -0.84 -22.30 3.73
N ASP A 239 -1.62 -22.23 2.64
CA ASP A 239 -1.96 -23.37 1.78
C ASP A 239 -0.78 -23.82 0.91
N GLY A 240 0.33 -23.06 0.90
CA GLY A 240 1.51 -23.34 0.09
C GLY A 240 1.27 -23.13 -1.41
N GLU A 241 0.31 -22.29 -1.79
CA GLU A 241 0.01 -21.98 -3.18
C GLU A 241 1.14 -21.16 -3.82
N ILE A 242 2.05 -21.85 -4.52
CA ILE A 242 3.09 -21.19 -5.33
C ILE A 242 2.55 -21.03 -6.75
N VAL A 243 1.67 -20.05 -6.94
CA VAL A 243 1.24 -19.61 -8.27
C VAL A 243 2.20 -18.52 -8.75
N SER A 244 2.76 -18.67 -9.95
CA SER A 244 3.81 -17.83 -10.57
C SER A 244 3.84 -16.34 -10.13
N PHE A 245 2.67 -15.69 -10.12
CA PHE A 245 2.46 -14.31 -9.67
C PHE A 245 1.21 -14.18 -8.78
N GLY A 246 0.68 -15.29 -8.26
CA GLY A 246 -0.62 -15.30 -7.57
C GLY A 246 -0.60 -14.69 -6.17
N LEU A 247 0.58 -14.37 -5.64
CA LEU A 247 0.76 -13.59 -4.39
C LEU A 247 1.18 -12.14 -4.66
N ASP A 248 1.25 -11.70 -5.93
CA ASP A 248 1.51 -10.30 -6.23
C ASP A 248 0.30 -9.44 -5.78
N PRO A 249 0.50 -8.43 -4.91
CA PRO A 249 -0.61 -7.68 -4.32
C PRO A 249 -1.44 -6.90 -5.34
N TYR A 250 -0.83 -6.47 -6.45
CA TYR A 250 -1.53 -5.76 -7.53
C TYR A 250 -2.33 -6.75 -8.38
N CYS A 251 -1.77 -7.93 -8.69
CA CYS A 251 -2.50 -8.99 -9.39
C CYS A 251 -3.71 -9.47 -8.58
N MET A 252 -3.57 -9.69 -7.27
CA MET A 252 -4.68 -10.11 -6.42
C MET A 252 -5.76 -9.03 -6.29
N MET A 253 -5.37 -7.75 -6.23
CA MET A 253 -6.32 -6.64 -6.31
C MET A 253 -7.09 -6.65 -7.63
N LEU A 254 -6.40 -6.84 -8.77
CA LEU A 254 -7.04 -6.94 -10.08
C LEU A 254 -7.97 -8.15 -10.18
N GLU A 255 -7.59 -9.30 -9.63
CA GLU A 255 -8.39 -10.53 -9.58
C GLU A 255 -9.68 -10.31 -8.79
N ARG A 256 -9.59 -9.69 -7.60
CA ARG A 256 -10.75 -9.36 -6.77
C ARG A 256 -11.71 -8.41 -7.49
N VAL A 257 -11.18 -7.33 -8.07
CA VAL A 257 -12.00 -6.38 -8.83
C VAL A 257 -12.61 -7.03 -10.07
N THR A 258 -11.88 -7.89 -10.76
CA THR A 258 -12.39 -8.64 -11.92
C THR A 258 -13.58 -9.51 -11.52
N THR A 259 -13.45 -10.28 -10.45
CA THR A 259 -14.52 -11.15 -9.93
C THR A 259 -15.76 -10.33 -9.58
N TYR A 260 -15.57 -9.22 -8.88
CA TYR A 260 -16.67 -8.30 -8.54
C TYR A 260 -17.39 -7.76 -9.78
N LEU A 261 -16.66 -7.21 -10.74
CA LEU A 261 -17.24 -6.59 -11.93
C LEU A 261 -17.95 -7.61 -12.83
N GLN A 262 -17.43 -8.83 -12.92
CA GLN A 262 -18.09 -9.94 -13.62
C GLN A 262 -19.40 -10.34 -12.92
N ALA A 263 -19.40 -10.41 -11.59
CA ALA A 263 -20.60 -10.78 -10.82
C ALA A 263 -21.74 -9.76 -10.96
N ILE A 264 -21.42 -8.49 -11.20
CA ILE A 264 -22.41 -7.44 -11.47
C ILE A 264 -22.60 -7.13 -12.97
N GLU A 265 -22.01 -7.94 -13.85
CA GLU A 265 -22.09 -7.83 -15.32
C GLU A 265 -21.64 -6.45 -15.87
N ASP A 266 -20.65 -5.83 -15.24
CA ASP A 266 -20.13 -4.50 -15.63
C ASP A 266 -18.88 -4.61 -16.51
N GLU A 267 -19.09 -5.05 -17.75
CA GLU A 267 -18.04 -5.23 -18.75
C GLU A 267 -17.31 -3.91 -19.10
N THR A 268 -18.00 -2.78 -18.99
CA THR A 268 -17.42 -1.46 -19.30
C THR A 268 -16.34 -1.09 -18.30
N ARG A 269 -16.65 -1.18 -16.99
CA ARG A 269 -15.64 -0.92 -15.95
C ARG A 269 -14.60 -2.04 -15.86
N LEU A 270 -14.95 -3.27 -16.25
CA LEU A 270 -13.99 -4.36 -16.35
C LEU A 270 -12.91 -4.09 -17.39
N ASP A 271 -13.30 -3.60 -18.57
CA ASP A 271 -12.34 -3.19 -19.59
C ASP A 271 -11.46 -2.02 -19.12
N LEU A 272 -12.07 -1.04 -18.46
CA LEU A 272 -11.37 0.13 -17.92
C LEU A 272 -10.33 -0.26 -16.88
N VAL A 273 -10.68 -1.11 -15.91
CA VAL A 273 -9.74 -1.49 -14.84
C VAL A 273 -8.54 -2.28 -15.37
N ARG A 274 -8.75 -3.14 -16.38
CA ARG A 274 -7.66 -3.85 -17.07
C ARG A 274 -6.70 -2.88 -17.77
N ARG A 275 -7.23 -1.84 -18.44
CA ARG A 275 -6.40 -0.75 -19.01
C ARG A 275 -5.68 0.06 -17.94
N CYS A 276 -6.34 0.38 -16.83
CA CYS A 276 -5.72 1.10 -15.71
C CYS A 276 -4.58 0.29 -15.10
N PHE A 277 -4.77 -1.02 -14.92
CA PHE A 277 -3.73 -1.94 -14.47
C PHE A 277 -2.54 -1.94 -15.42
N TYR A 278 -2.78 -2.17 -16.72
CA TYR A 278 -1.73 -2.19 -17.74
C TYR A 278 -0.92 -0.87 -17.75
N LEU A 279 -1.62 0.27 -17.72
CA LEU A 279 -0.98 1.59 -17.69
C LEU A 279 -0.26 1.89 -16.37
N LYS A 280 -0.71 1.33 -15.24
CA LYS A 280 -0.06 1.50 -13.93
C LYS A 280 1.23 0.69 -13.81
N VAL A 281 1.24 -0.53 -14.38
CA VAL A 281 2.42 -1.41 -14.40
C VAL A 281 3.56 -0.81 -15.25
N CYS A 282 3.24 0.00 -16.25
CA CYS A 282 4.20 0.69 -17.12
C CYS A 282 5.15 -0.25 -17.90
N GLU A 283 4.79 -1.52 -18.08
CA GLU A 283 5.54 -2.49 -18.90
C GLU A 283 4.96 -2.50 -20.33
N LYS A 284 5.72 -1.96 -21.30
CA LYS A 284 5.26 -1.74 -22.67
C LYS A 284 5.47 -3.00 -23.54
N LEU A 285 4.40 -3.77 -23.76
CA LEU A 285 4.46 -5.02 -24.51
C LEU A 285 4.66 -4.84 -26.02
N SER A 286 4.30 -3.70 -26.60
CA SER A 286 4.53 -3.41 -28.03
C SER A 286 5.98 -3.03 -28.34
N ARG A 287 6.84 -2.84 -27.33
CA ARG A 287 8.25 -2.47 -27.48
C ARG A 287 9.17 -3.63 -27.14
N GLU A 288 10.39 -3.60 -27.68
CA GLU A 288 11.44 -4.55 -27.30
C GLU A 288 11.74 -4.49 -25.78
N ARG A 289 12.23 -5.60 -25.23
CA ARG A 289 12.44 -5.77 -23.78
C ARG A 289 13.35 -4.68 -23.21
N ALA A 290 12.83 -3.90 -22.27
CA ALA A 290 13.60 -2.86 -21.57
C ALA A 290 14.08 -3.30 -20.16
N CYS A 291 13.43 -4.28 -19.50
CA CYS A 291 13.75 -4.70 -18.12
C CYS A 291 13.19 -6.11 -17.77
N VAL A 292 13.33 -6.51 -16.49
CA VAL A 292 13.14 -7.83 -15.86
C VAL A 292 12.07 -8.72 -16.52
N GLY A 293 12.47 -9.93 -16.95
CA GLY A 293 11.62 -10.84 -17.73
C GLY A 293 10.30 -11.24 -17.06
N TRP A 294 10.30 -11.41 -15.74
CA TRP A 294 9.12 -11.93 -15.02
C TRP A 294 7.90 -11.00 -15.11
N ARG A 295 8.05 -9.66 -14.95
CA ARG A 295 6.90 -8.74 -15.03
C ARG A 295 6.24 -8.79 -16.40
N ARG A 296 7.06 -8.84 -17.44
CA ARG A 296 6.57 -8.95 -18.81
C ARG A 296 5.81 -10.24 -19.03
N GLU A 297 6.26 -11.35 -18.45
CA GLU A 297 5.55 -12.63 -18.49
C GLU A 297 4.17 -12.53 -17.84
N VAL A 298 4.07 -11.93 -16.64
CA VAL A 298 2.79 -11.69 -15.95
C VAL A 298 1.83 -10.88 -16.83
N VAL A 299 2.28 -9.71 -17.31
CA VAL A 299 1.43 -8.82 -18.12
C VAL A 299 1.04 -9.48 -19.44
N SER A 300 1.94 -10.25 -20.05
CA SER A 300 1.67 -10.97 -21.31
C SER A 300 0.58 -12.04 -21.11
N GLN A 301 0.63 -12.79 -20.01
CA GLN A 301 -0.42 -13.78 -19.69
C GLN A 301 -1.78 -13.10 -19.47
N LEU A 302 -1.80 -11.98 -18.74
CA LEU A 302 -3.02 -11.20 -18.50
C LEU A 302 -3.62 -10.65 -19.80
N VAL A 303 -2.82 -10.01 -20.63
CA VAL A 303 -3.24 -9.43 -21.92
C VAL A 303 -3.78 -10.50 -22.88
N ASN A 304 -3.12 -11.67 -22.92
CA ASN A 304 -3.60 -12.81 -23.70
C ASN A 304 -4.96 -13.31 -23.18
N ALA A 305 -5.12 -13.43 -21.86
CA ALA A 305 -6.40 -13.82 -21.25
C ALA A 305 -7.53 -12.82 -21.51
N TRP A 306 -7.21 -11.53 -21.66
CA TRP A 306 -8.19 -10.49 -22.01
C TRP A 306 -8.52 -10.42 -23.50
N GLY A 307 -7.82 -11.18 -24.35
CA GLY A 307 -8.03 -11.18 -25.79
C GLY A 307 -7.66 -9.85 -26.48
N TRP A 308 -6.70 -9.11 -25.93
CA TRP A 308 -6.27 -7.84 -26.51
C TRP A 308 -5.38 -8.07 -27.74
N ASP A 309 -5.60 -7.26 -28.77
CA ASP A 309 -4.80 -7.28 -29.99
C ASP A 309 -3.58 -6.34 -29.91
N GLU A 310 -2.66 -6.51 -30.85
CA GLU A 310 -1.46 -5.68 -30.95
C GLU A 310 -1.79 -4.20 -31.16
N LYS A 311 -2.90 -3.91 -31.86
CA LYS A 311 -3.34 -2.54 -32.15
C LYS A 311 -3.70 -1.78 -30.88
N ARG A 312 -4.38 -2.45 -29.95
CA ARG A 312 -4.70 -1.92 -28.62
C ARG A 312 -3.44 -1.70 -27.79
N LEU A 313 -2.51 -2.66 -27.80
CA LEU A 313 -1.23 -2.52 -27.08
C LEU A 313 -0.42 -1.33 -27.58
N MET A 314 -0.28 -1.19 -28.91
CA MET A 314 0.39 -0.03 -29.51
C MET A 314 -0.25 1.29 -29.10
N MET A 315 -1.58 1.36 -29.07
CA MET A 315 -2.31 2.56 -28.63
C MET A 315 -2.00 2.89 -27.17
N LEU A 316 -2.10 1.91 -26.26
CA LEU A 316 -1.84 2.11 -24.83
C LEU A 316 -0.37 2.47 -24.55
N ASP A 317 0.58 1.81 -25.21
CA ASP A 317 2.02 2.06 -25.03
C ASP A 317 2.48 3.41 -25.60
N ASN A 318 1.67 3.98 -26.50
CA ASN A 318 1.84 5.30 -27.08
C ASN A 318 1.14 6.41 -26.28
N ARG A 319 0.75 6.15 -25.01
CA ARG A 319 0.11 7.13 -24.11
C ARG A 319 0.76 8.51 -24.09
N ALA A 320 2.09 8.57 -24.06
CA ALA A 320 2.83 9.83 -24.02
C ALA A 320 2.61 10.73 -25.25
N ASN A 321 2.11 10.16 -26.36
CA ASN A 321 1.87 10.85 -27.63
C ASN A 321 0.38 10.84 -28.02
N TRP A 322 -0.54 10.57 -27.08
CA TRP A 322 -1.97 10.61 -27.36
C TRP A 322 -2.42 11.99 -27.81
N LYS A 323 -3.27 12.02 -28.83
CA LYS A 323 -3.92 13.25 -29.29
C LYS A 323 -5.00 13.67 -28.30
N ILE A 324 -5.39 14.95 -28.35
CA ILE A 324 -6.36 15.53 -27.41
C ILE A 324 -7.68 14.75 -27.34
N ASP A 325 -8.16 14.21 -28.46
CA ASP A 325 -9.39 13.43 -28.50
C ASP A 325 -9.26 12.06 -27.80
N GLU A 326 -8.10 11.41 -27.93
CA GLU A 326 -7.80 10.14 -27.24
C GLU A 326 -7.68 10.37 -25.73
N VAL A 327 -6.98 11.45 -25.34
CA VAL A 327 -6.87 11.88 -23.95
C VAL A 327 -8.25 12.17 -23.37
N ARG A 328 -9.08 12.95 -24.06
CA ARG A 328 -10.44 13.29 -23.61
C ARG A 328 -11.32 12.06 -23.46
N LYS A 329 -11.27 11.12 -24.41
CA LYS A 329 -12.02 9.87 -24.33
C LYS A 329 -11.63 9.07 -23.08
N ALA A 330 -10.33 8.90 -22.84
CA ALA A 330 -9.84 8.19 -21.66
C ALA A 330 -10.22 8.91 -20.35
N HIS A 331 -10.13 10.25 -20.31
CA HIS A 331 -10.51 11.03 -19.13
C HIS A 331 -12.01 10.92 -18.83
N ASN A 332 -12.88 10.98 -19.84
CA ASN A 332 -14.32 10.80 -19.66
C ASN A 332 -14.65 9.41 -19.09
N GLU A 333 -14.03 8.35 -19.61
CA GLU A 333 -14.25 6.99 -19.10
C GLU A 333 -13.81 6.84 -17.63
N LEU A 334 -12.69 7.46 -17.25
CA LEU A 334 -12.20 7.50 -15.86
C LEU A 334 -13.18 8.26 -14.95
N LEU A 335 -13.63 9.44 -15.39
CA LEU A 335 -14.58 10.26 -14.65
C LEU A 335 -15.91 9.53 -14.45
N ASP A 336 -16.45 8.90 -15.49
CA ASP A 336 -17.70 8.14 -15.43
C ASP A 336 -17.61 6.99 -14.43
N ALA A 337 -16.50 6.25 -14.43
CA ALA A 337 -16.25 5.18 -13.47
C ALA A 337 -16.12 5.69 -12.03
N MET A 338 -15.44 6.81 -11.80
CA MET A 338 -15.32 7.45 -10.49
C MET A 338 -16.68 7.94 -9.98
N MET A 339 -17.46 8.59 -10.84
CA MET A 339 -18.81 9.06 -10.50
C MET A 339 -19.76 7.90 -10.20
N GLN A 340 -19.63 6.78 -10.90
CA GLN A 340 -20.39 5.57 -10.61
C GLN A 340 -20.00 4.96 -9.26
N SER A 341 -18.71 4.87 -8.97
CA SER A 341 -18.19 4.38 -7.68
C SER A 341 -18.65 5.28 -6.53
N TYR A 342 -18.64 6.60 -6.73
CA TYR A 342 -19.17 7.57 -5.78
C TYR A 342 -20.67 7.38 -5.52
N ARG A 343 -21.49 7.17 -6.56
CA ARG A 343 -22.93 6.87 -6.38
C ARG A 343 -23.14 5.61 -5.55
N ASN A 344 -22.32 4.57 -5.78
CA ASN A 344 -22.38 3.33 -5.01
C ASN A 344 -21.97 3.54 -3.55
N LEU A 345 -20.95 4.35 -3.30
CA LEU A 345 -20.56 4.79 -1.95
C LEU A 345 -21.70 5.50 -1.21
N ILE A 346 -22.41 6.42 -1.87
CA ILE A 346 -23.57 7.11 -1.26
C ILE A 346 -24.72 6.14 -0.96
N ARG A 347 -24.97 5.16 -1.83
CA ARG A 347 -25.96 4.10 -1.55
C ARG A 347 -25.55 3.26 -0.35
N PHE A 348 -24.26 2.89 -0.26
CA PHE A 348 -23.70 2.15 0.87
C PHE A 348 -23.88 2.93 2.19
N ALA A 349 -23.53 4.21 2.21
CA ALA A 349 -23.66 5.05 3.40
C ALA A 349 -25.10 5.11 3.92
N ARG A 350 -26.06 5.28 3.00
CA ARG A 350 -27.50 5.28 3.34
C ARG A 350 -27.97 3.93 3.87
N ARG A 351 -27.55 2.81 3.28
CA ARG A 351 -27.92 1.46 3.73
C ARG A 351 -27.41 1.14 5.13
N ASN A 352 -26.25 1.71 5.51
CA ASN A 352 -25.62 1.49 6.81
C ASN A 352 -25.92 2.59 7.84
N ASN A 353 -26.90 3.47 7.57
CA ASN A 353 -27.28 4.57 8.47
C ASN A 353 -26.11 5.47 8.90
N LEU A 354 -25.07 5.58 8.07
CA LEU A 354 -23.99 6.51 8.35
C LEU A 354 -24.57 7.91 8.29
N SER A 355 -24.38 8.69 9.37
CA SER A 355 -24.61 10.12 9.28
C SER A 355 -23.65 10.62 8.21
N VAL A 356 -24.15 10.98 7.03
CA VAL A 356 -23.30 11.55 5.98
C VAL A 356 -22.91 12.94 6.47
N SER A 357 -21.88 12.99 7.32
CA SER A 357 -21.28 14.21 7.86
C SER A 357 -20.43 14.91 6.80
N ALA A 358 -20.25 14.30 5.62
CA ALA A 358 -19.78 15.00 4.44
C ALA A 358 -20.85 16.04 4.09
N SER A 359 -20.56 17.31 4.36
CA SER A 359 -21.49 18.37 4.06
C SER A 359 -21.84 18.32 2.57
N PRO A 360 -23.04 18.72 2.14
CA PRO A 360 -23.35 18.90 0.72
C PRO A 360 -22.32 19.78 -0.02
N GLN A 361 -21.59 20.62 0.73
CA GLN A 361 -20.47 21.41 0.22
C GLN A 361 -19.24 20.55 -0.10
N ASP A 362 -18.83 19.61 0.76
CA ASP A 362 -17.68 18.70 0.51
C ASP A 362 -17.94 17.81 -0.71
N ILE A 363 -19.18 17.31 -0.82
CA ILE A 363 -19.68 16.58 -1.98
C ILE A 363 -19.61 17.44 -3.24
N GLY A 364 -20.06 18.69 -3.16
CA GLY A 364 -19.99 19.64 -4.26
C GLY A 364 -18.55 19.99 -4.64
N VAL A 365 -17.64 20.10 -3.66
CA VAL A 365 -16.21 20.36 -3.90
C VAL A 365 -15.57 19.18 -4.60
N LEU A 366 -15.77 17.95 -4.12
CA LEU A 366 -15.23 16.74 -4.77
C LEU A 366 -15.75 16.62 -6.20
N THR A 367 -17.06 16.76 -6.39
CA THR A 367 -17.67 16.67 -7.72
C THR A 367 -17.10 17.74 -8.65
N ARG A 368 -17.00 18.99 -8.20
CA ARG A 368 -16.37 20.08 -8.99
C ARG A 368 -14.89 19.84 -9.27
N LYS A 369 -14.14 19.29 -8.31
CA LYS A 369 -12.72 18.96 -8.49
C LYS A 369 -12.54 17.85 -9.52
N LEU A 370 -13.38 16.81 -9.47
CA LEU A 370 -13.39 15.75 -10.48
C LEU A 370 -13.74 16.34 -11.86
N TYR A 371 -14.79 17.14 -11.99
CA TYR A 371 -15.12 17.79 -13.27
C TYR A 371 -14.09 18.83 -13.76
N ALA A 372 -13.21 19.34 -12.89
CA ALA A 372 -12.15 20.27 -13.27
C ALA A 372 -10.83 19.57 -13.63
N ALA A 373 -10.60 18.38 -13.08
CA ALA A 373 -9.39 17.58 -13.31
C ALA A 373 -9.45 16.75 -14.59
N PHE A 374 -10.66 16.37 -15.02
CA PHE A 374 -10.96 15.60 -16.23
C PHE A 374 -11.69 16.49 -17.24
#